data_AF-A0A352L252-F1
#
_entry.id   AF-A0A352L252-F1
#
_cell.length_a   1.000
_cell.length_b   1.000
_cell.length_c   1.000
_cell.angle_alpha   90.00
_cell.angle_beta   90.00
_cell.angle_gamma   90.00
#
_symmetry.space_group_name_H-M   'P 1'
#
loop_
_entity.id
_entity.type
_entity.pdbx_description
1 polymer ?
#
loop_
_entity_poly.entity_id
_entity_poly.type
_entity_poly.pdbx_seq_one_letter_code
_entity_poly.pdbx_strand_id
1 'polypeptide(L)'
;AVVELRKVPLWFSPEYPGVTPRAEYHPGAGWLRDNGRDPAMVKGVEFTDIRDFEQESRRMPNFTLHELAHAWHDRVLPNGFGNEALQGAYERARAAGIYERVEQRFGDGRSAQVRAYAMSNPMEYFAESSEAFFSTNDFFPFTAQELRQHDPAMFALLQSLWGLPQVAPVTGPLS
;
A
#
# COMPACT_ATOMS: atom_id res chain seq x y z
N ALA A 1 1.43 3.68 14.77
CA ALA A 1 0.59 3.22 13.64
C ALA A 1 -0.90 3.13 14.00
N VAL A 2 -1.36 2.11 14.74
CA VAL A 2 -2.80 1.79 14.92
C VAL A 2 -3.66 2.97 15.39
N VAL A 3 -3.17 3.79 16.34
CA VAL A 3 -3.90 4.96 16.84
C VAL A 3 -4.21 5.97 15.74
N GLU A 4 -3.31 6.19 14.78
CA GLU A 4 -3.55 7.12 13.67
C GLU A 4 -4.46 6.52 12.61
N LEU A 5 -4.28 5.22 12.29
CA LEU A 5 -5.12 4.53 11.30
C LEU A 5 -6.60 4.51 11.72
N ARG A 6 -6.89 4.39 13.02
CA ARG A 6 -8.26 4.46 13.54
C ARG A 6 -8.94 5.83 13.37
N LYS A 7 -8.18 6.87 13.01
CA LYS A 7 -8.73 8.22 12.73
C LYS A 7 -9.10 8.39 11.25
N VAL A 8 -8.89 7.38 10.40
CA VAL A 8 -9.24 7.42 8.99
C VAL A 8 -10.72 7.03 8.86
N PRO A 9 -11.60 7.94 8.38
CA PRO A 9 -12.99 7.60 8.13
C PRO A 9 -13.11 6.55 7.03
N LEU A 10 -13.99 5.57 7.24
CA LEU A 10 -14.35 4.56 6.24
C LEU A 10 -15.75 4.87 5.72
N TRP A 11 -15.87 5.04 4.41
CA TRP A 11 -17.11 5.36 3.72
C TRP A 11 -17.57 4.16 2.92
N PHE A 12 -18.87 3.89 2.96
CA PHE A 12 -19.50 2.82 2.21
C PHE A 12 -20.54 3.44 1.29
N SER A 13 -20.24 3.46 -0.01
CA SER A 13 -21.03 4.17 -1.00
C SER A 13 -21.64 3.20 -2.01
N PRO A 14 -22.79 3.53 -2.63
CA PRO A 14 -23.25 2.85 -3.83
C PRO A 14 -22.22 2.95 -4.96
N GLU A 15 -22.29 2.01 -5.90
CA GLU A 15 -21.50 2.07 -7.14
C GLU A 15 -21.85 3.32 -7.96
N TYR A 16 -20.84 3.93 -8.58
CA TYR A 16 -21.04 5.05 -9.49
C TYR A 16 -21.22 4.55 -10.94
N PRO A 17 -22.21 5.05 -11.70
CA PRO A 17 -22.43 4.62 -13.08
C PRO A 17 -21.17 4.80 -13.95
N GLY A 18 -20.76 3.72 -14.63
CA GLY A 18 -19.61 3.73 -15.53
C GLY A 18 -18.24 3.75 -14.84
N VAL A 19 -18.19 3.58 -13.51
CA VAL A 19 -16.96 3.49 -12.73
C VAL A 19 -16.84 2.07 -12.18
N THR A 20 -15.67 1.44 -12.37
CA THR A 20 -15.38 0.15 -11.76
C THR A 20 -15.40 0.29 -10.23
N PRO A 21 -16.19 -0.52 -9.50
CA PRO A 21 -16.19 -0.53 -8.04
C PRO A 21 -14.83 -0.92 -7.47
N ARG A 22 -14.43 -0.27 -6.37
CA ARG A 22 -13.16 -0.48 -5.67
C ARG A 22 -13.17 0.15 -4.27
N ALA A 23 -12.13 -0.15 -3.51
CA ALA A 23 -11.67 0.71 -2.43
C ALA A 23 -10.76 1.83 -2.99
N GLU A 24 -10.83 3.03 -2.42
CA GLU A 24 -9.93 4.13 -2.78
C GLU A 24 -9.78 5.16 -1.65
N TYR A 25 -8.55 5.58 -1.41
CA TYR A 25 -8.21 6.69 -0.52
C TYR A 25 -8.30 8.04 -1.22
N HIS A 26 -8.91 9.02 -0.55
CA HIS A 26 -9.17 10.35 -1.11
C HIS A 26 -8.25 11.43 -0.52
N PRO A 27 -7.12 11.80 -1.15
CA PRO A 27 -6.17 12.74 -0.56
C PRO A 27 -6.65 14.20 -0.55
N GLY A 28 -7.63 14.56 -1.39
CA GLY A 28 -8.07 15.94 -1.54
C GLY A 28 -9.42 16.12 -2.23
N ALA A 29 -10.04 17.28 -2.01
CA ALA A 29 -11.42 17.55 -2.41
C ALA A 29 -11.61 17.84 -3.91
N GLY A 30 -10.53 18.16 -4.65
CA GLY A 30 -10.62 18.58 -6.05
C GLY A 30 -11.20 17.46 -6.92
N TRP A 31 -10.50 16.32 -6.95
CA TRP A 31 -10.93 15.15 -7.73
C TRP A 31 -12.34 14.66 -7.35
N LEU A 32 -12.67 14.68 -6.05
CA LEU A 32 -14.01 14.32 -5.58
C LEU A 32 -15.08 15.20 -6.23
N ARG A 33 -14.92 16.53 -6.22
CA ARG A 33 -15.86 17.46 -6.87
C ARG A 33 -15.95 17.24 -8.37
N ASP A 34 -14.80 17.09 -9.03
CA ASP A 34 -14.72 16.93 -10.48
C ASP A 34 -15.39 15.63 -10.97
N ASN A 35 -15.49 14.62 -10.09
CA ASN A 35 -16.12 13.33 -10.36
C ASN A 35 -17.50 13.17 -9.69
N GLY A 36 -18.10 14.27 -9.20
CA GLY A 36 -19.45 14.24 -8.62
C GLY A 36 -19.58 13.46 -7.32
N ARG A 37 -18.48 13.31 -6.57
CA ARG A 37 -18.42 12.63 -5.28
C ARG A 37 -18.47 13.61 -4.11
N ASP A 38 -18.84 13.12 -2.93
CA ASP A 38 -18.94 13.95 -1.72
C ASP A 38 -17.54 14.42 -1.23
N PRO A 39 -17.25 15.74 -1.22
CA PRO A 39 -16.00 16.28 -0.71
C PRO A 39 -15.76 16.06 0.78
N ALA A 40 -16.76 15.62 1.55
CA ALA A 40 -16.60 15.23 2.96
C ALA A 40 -15.72 13.98 3.13
N MET A 41 -15.53 13.19 2.06
CA MET A 41 -14.72 11.97 2.09
C MET A 41 -13.21 12.21 2.11
N VAL A 42 -12.77 13.47 2.04
CA VAL A 42 -11.35 13.84 2.08
C VAL A 42 -10.64 13.25 3.30
N LYS A 43 -9.45 12.70 3.05
CA LYS A 43 -8.61 11.94 3.99
C LYS A 43 -9.30 10.68 4.54
N GLY A 44 -10.33 10.17 3.88
CA GLY A 44 -10.99 8.90 4.16
C GLY A 44 -10.75 7.86 3.07
N VAL A 45 -11.17 6.63 3.36
CA VAL A 45 -11.21 5.51 2.40
C VAL A 45 -12.66 5.25 2.04
N GLU A 46 -12.96 5.16 0.75
CA GLU A 46 -14.30 4.83 0.24
C GLU A 46 -14.30 3.43 -0.34
N PHE A 47 -15.33 2.65 0.02
CA PHE A 47 -15.62 1.34 -0.54
C PHE A 47 -16.88 1.42 -1.40
N THR A 48 -16.73 1.12 -2.69
CA THR A 48 -17.85 0.98 -3.64
C THR A 48 -18.06 -0.46 -4.09
N ASP A 49 -17.09 -1.33 -3.81
CA ASP A 49 -17.02 -2.76 -4.13
C ASP A 49 -17.75 -3.66 -3.11
N ILE A 50 -18.67 -3.12 -2.33
CA ILE A 50 -19.32 -3.80 -1.20
C ILE A 50 -19.97 -5.12 -1.64
N ARG A 51 -20.53 -5.18 -2.85
CA ARG A 51 -21.17 -6.38 -3.41
C ARG A 51 -20.17 -7.46 -3.81
N ASP A 52 -18.97 -7.06 -4.21
CA ASP A 52 -17.90 -7.94 -4.69
C ASP A 52 -16.78 -8.11 -3.66
N PHE A 53 -16.95 -7.59 -2.43
CA PHE A 53 -15.95 -7.54 -1.37
C PHE A 53 -15.29 -8.90 -1.11
N GLU A 54 -16.07 -9.98 -1.12
CA GLU A 54 -15.52 -11.33 -0.92
C GLU A 54 -14.61 -11.74 -2.09
N GLN A 55 -15.01 -11.46 -3.34
CA GLN A 55 -14.17 -11.71 -4.51
C GLN A 55 -12.91 -10.85 -4.47
N GLU A 56 -13.03 -9.57 -4.13
CA GLU A 56 -11.91 -8.65 -4.06
C GLU A 56 -10.92 -9.03 -2.97
N SER A 57 -11.41 -9.47 -1.79
CA SER A 57 -10.57 -9.99 -0.72
C SER A 57 -9.85 -11.31 -1.07
N ARG A 58 -10.31 -12.05 -2.08
CA ARG A 58 -9.56 -13.20 -2.62
C ARG A 58 -8.48 -12.75 -3.60
N ARG A 59 -8.77 -11.72 -4.40
CA ARG A 59 -7.85 -11.17 -5.40
C ARG A 59 -6.69 -10.42 -4.74
N MET A 60 -7.01 -9.51 -3.82
CA MET A 60 -6.10 -8.62 -3.11
C MET A 60 -6.38 -8.71 -1.61
N PRO A 61 -5.81 -9.70 -0.89
CA PRO A 61 -6.21 -10.05 0.47
C PRO A 61 -6.18 -8.92 1.50
N ASN A 62 -5.40 -7.86 1.23
CA ASN A 62 -5.22 -6.74 2.14
C ASN A 62 -5.49 -5.38 1.47
N PHE A 63 -6.41 -5.30 0.51
CA PHE A 63 -6.76 -4.02 -0.15
C PHE A 63 -7.21 -2.92 0.84
N THR A 64 -7.86 -3.27 1.96
CA THR A 64 -8.15 -2.28 3.00
C THR A 64 -6.88 -1.74 3.67
N LEU A 65 -5.87 -2.59 3.90
CA LEU A 65 -4.58 -2.15 4.41
C LEU A 65 -3.84 -1.28 3.38
N HIS A 66 -3.98 -1.59 2.09
CA HIS A 66 -3.45 -0.78 0.99
C HIS A 66 -3.94 0.66 1.07
N GLU A 67 -5.26 0.86 1.13
CA GLU A 67 -5.84 2.20 1.23
C GLU A 67 -5.50 2.89 2.55
N LEU A 68 -5.40 2.14 3.65
CA LEU A 68 -4.93 2.67 4.93
C LEU A 68 -3.45 3.04 4.90
N ALA A 69 -2.63 2.38 4.08
CA ALA A 69 -1.23 2.74 3.86
C ALA A 69 -1.12 4.06 3.08
N HIS A 70 -1.96 4.29 2.08
CA HIS A 70 -2.08 5.61 1.46
C HIS A 70 -2.48 6.69 2.48
N ALA A 71 -3.46 6.40 3.34
CA ALA A 71 -3.85 7.31 4.41
C ALA A 71 -2.71 7.61 5.39
N TRP A 72 -1.94 6.60 5.79
CA TRP A 72 -0.76 6.79 6.64
C TRP A 72 0.30 7.64 5.95
N HIS A 73 0.61 7.33 4.69
CA HIS A 73 1.59 8.05 3.89
C HIS A 73 1.24 9.54 3.81
N ASP A 74 0.00 9.88 3.46
CA ASP A 74 -0.46 11.25 3.34
C ASP A 74 -0.56 11.99 4.69
N ARG A 75 -1.10 11.33 5.73
CA ARG A 75 -1.48 12.00 6.98
C ARG A 75 -0.38 12.04 8.04
N VAL A 76 0.57 11.11 7.99
CA VAL A 76 1.51 10.87 9.09
C VAL A 76 2.97 11.00 8.68
N LEU A 77 3.34 10.56 7.47
CA LEU A 77 4.74 10.64 7.06
C LEU A 77 5.20 12.10 6.89
N PRO A 78 6.47 12.41 7.19
CA PRO A 78 7.04 13.72 6.90
C PRO A 78 6.83 14.07 5.42
N ASN A 79 6.29 15.26 5.16
CA ASN A 79 5.91 15.78 3.84
C ASN A 79 4.85 14.97 3.09
N GLY A 80 4.11 14.06 3.74
CA GLY A 80 3.04 13.28 3.11
C GLY A 80 3.57 12.48 1.91
N PHE A 81 2.84 12.55 0.78
CA PHE A 81 3.30 11.99 -0.51
C PHE A 81 4.62 12.59 -1.04
N GLY A 82 5.08 13.69 -0.46
CA GLY A 82 6.38 14.30 -0.67
C GLY A 82 7.53 13.65 0.13
N ASN A 83 7.33 12.49 0.77
CA ASN A 83 8.35 11.88 1.60
C ASN A 83 9.62 11.51 0.81
N GLU A 84 10.71 12.24 1.03
CA GLU A 84 11.95 12.13 0.25
C GLU A 84 12.64 10.76 0.40
N ALA A 85 12.59 10.16 1.59
CA ALA A 85 13.21 8.86 1.84
C ALA A 85 12.53 7.76 1.01
N LEU A 86 11.21 7.78 0.95
CA LEU A 86 10.41 6.87 0.14
C LEU A 86 10.57 7.14 -1.36
N GLN A 87 10.57 8.40 -1.79
CA GLN A 87 10.84 8.75 -3.20
C GLN A 87 12.21 8.22 -3.65
N GLY A 88 13.26 8.45 -2.85
CA GLY A 88 14.59 7.95 -3.18
C GLY A 88 14.67 6.42 -3.17
N ALA A 89 13.95 5.73 -2.28
CA ALA A 89 13.87 4.27 -2.31
C ALA A 89 13.17 3.75 -3.57
N TYR A 90 12.03 4.35 -3.92
CA TYR A 90 11.29 4.03 -5.14
C TYR A 90 12.16 4.21 -6.40
N GLU A 91 12.85 5.34 -6.53
CA GLU A 91 13.72 5.61 -7.68
C GLU A 91 14.85 4.58 -7.81
N ARG A 92 15.46 4.19 -6.68
CA ARG A 92 16.49 3.13 -6.67
C ARG A 92 15.93 1.77 -7.07
N ALA A 93 14.78 1.37 -6.52
CA ALA A 93 14.14 0.11 -6.86
C ALA A 93 13.73 0.05 -8.35
N ARG A 94 13.17 1.16 -8.85
CA ARG A 94 12.82 1.32 -10.27
C ARG A 94 14.05 1.25 -11.17
N ALA A 95 15.14 1.94 -10.82
CA ALA A 95 16.38 1.91 -11.60
C ALA A 95 17.05 0.53 -11.58
N ALA A 96 16.94 -0.20 -10.47
CA ALA A 96 17.45 -1.56 -10.35
C ALA A 96 16.61 -2.59 -11.12
N GLY A 97 15.38 -2.25 -11.51
CA GLY A 97 14.50 -3.10 -12.30
C GLY A 97 14.00 -4.36 -11.58
N ILE A 98 14.14 -4.43 -10.24
CA ILE A 98 13.84 -5.65 -9.46
C ILE A 98 12.36 -6.05 -9.51
N TYR A 99 11.48 -5.09 -9.80
CA TYR A 99 10.02 -5.27 -9.90
C TYR A 99 9.49 -5.32 -11.34
N GLU A 100 10.35 -5.34 -12.37
CA GLU A 100 9.92 -5.30 -13.78
C GLU A 100 9.23 -6.58 -14.26
N ARG A 101 9.51 -7.71 -13.59
CA ARG A 101 8.88 -8.99 -13.88
C ARG A 101 8.80 -9.83 -12.61
N VAL A 102 7.64 -9.81 -11.97
CA VAL A 102 7.33 -10.53 -10.73
C VAL A 102 6.08 -11.39 -10.92
N GLU A 103 5.90 -12.37 -10.05
CA GLU A 103 4.66 -13.15 -10.03
C GLU A 103 3.52 -12.31 -9.41
N GLN A 104 2.39 -12.22 -10.09
CA GLN A 104 1.10 -11.81 -9.52
C GLN A 104 0.23 -13.05 -9.33
N ARG A 105 -0.37 -13.22 -8.16
CA ARG A 105 -1.33 -14.28 -7.85
C ARG A 105 -2.75 -13.74 -7.93
N PHE A 106 -3.65 -14.49 -8.54
CA PHE A 106 -5.07 -14.15 -8.65
C PHE A 106 -5.89 -14.95 -7.65
N GLY A 107 -7.06 -14.41 -7.27
CA GLY A 107 -7.95 -15.02 -6.28
C GLY A 107 -8.59 -16.35 -6.69
N ASP A 108 -8.40 -16.77 -7.95
CA ASP A 108 -8.87 -18.06 -8.49
C ASP A 108 -7.75 -19.12 -8.60
N GLY A 109 -6.56 -18.84 -8.04
CA GLY A 109 -5.41 -19.73 -8.04
C GLY A 109 -4.53 -19.66 -9.28
N ARG A 110 -4.87 -18.82 -10.27
CA ARG A 110 -3.97 -18.52 -11.39
C ARG A 110 -2.83 -17.60 -10.94
N SER A 111 -1.75 -17.56 -11.72
CA SER A 111 -0.71 -16.53 -11.60
C SER A 111 -0.17 -16.09 -12.96
N ALA A 112 0.46 -14.91 -12.99
CA ALA A 112 1.08 -14.33 -14.19
C ALA A 112 2.41 -13.65 -13.84
N GLN A 113 3.28 -13.51 -14.84
CA GLN A 113 4.52 -12.75 -14.73
C GLN A 113 4.31 -11.35 -15.33
N VAL A 114 4.35 -10.32 -14.48
CA VAL A 114 3.99 -8.94 -14.82
C VAL A 114 4.92 -7.94 -14.15
N ARG A 115 4.91 -6.68 -14.61
CA ARG A 115 5.51 -5.58 -13.85
C ARG A 115 4.69 -5.36 -12.58
N ALA A 116 5.34 -5.27 -11.41
CA ALA A 116 4.65 -5.09 -10.14
C ALA A 116 3.87 -3.76 -10.12
N TYR A 117 2.67 -3.76 -9.55
CA TYR A 117 1.85 -2.55 -9.44
C TYR A 117 2.53 -1.46 -8.58
N ALA A 118 3.32 -1.89 -7.60
CA ALA A 118 4.25 -1.08 -6.82
C ALA A 118 5.09 -0.10 -7.66
N MET A 119 5.39 -0.43 -8.93
CA MET A 119 6.21 0.42 -9.80
C MET A 119 5.44 1.54 -10.52
N SER A 120 4.15 1.73 -10.23
CA SER A 120 3.33 2.79 -10.82
C SER A 120 3.72 4.17 -10.30
N ASN A 121 3.90 4.32 -8.98
CA ASN A 121 4.36 5.55 -8.33
C ASN A 121 4.85 5.24 -6.88
N PRO A 122 5.49 6.19 -6.17
CA PRO A 122 5.97 5.95 -4.80
C PRO A 122 4.86 5.64 -3.77
N MET A 123 3.61 6.09 -4.00
CA MET A 123 2.50 5.79 -3.11
C MET A 123 2.11 4.30 -3.19
N GLU A 124 2.04 3.76 -4.40
CA GLU A 124 1.77 2.33 -4.65
C GLU A 124 2.91 1.46 -4.15
N TYR A 125 4.16 1.88 -4.39
CA TYR A 125 5.33 1.18 -3.86
C TYR A 125 5.28 1.03 -2.33
N PHE A 126 4.83 2.08 -1.63
CA PHE A 126 4.64 2.03 -0.19
C PHE A 126 3.48 1.13 0.24
N ALA A 127 2.34 1.22 -0.44
CA ALA A 127 1.14 0.46 -0.08
C ALA A 127 1.33 -1.05 -0.30
N GLU A 128 1.74 -1.45 -1.51
CA GLU A 128 2.05 -2.84 -1.88
C GLU A 128 3.13 -3.47 -0.96
N SER A 129 4.21 -2.73 -0.71
CA SER A 129 5.27 -3.22 0.18
C SER A 129 4.79 -3.33 1.63
N SER A 130 3.84 -2.47 2.06
CA SER A 130 3.24 -2.55 3.39
C SER A 130 2.32 -3.78 3.53
N GLU A 131 1.62 -4.18 2.47
CA GLU A 131 0.86 -5.43 2.44
C GLU A 131 1.77 -6.64 2.65
N ALA A 132 2.86 -6.72 1.88
CA ALA A 132 3.85 -7.78 2.05
C ALA A 132 4.45 -7.76 3.47
N PHE A 133 4.75 -6.57 3.99
CA PHE A 133 5.42 -6.40 5.29
C PHE A 133 4.56 -6.81 6.49
N PHE A 134 3.26 -6.49 6.50
CA PHE A 134 2.38 -6.80 7.63
C PHE A 134 1.52 -8.06 7.43
N SER A 135 1.32 -8.50 6.19
CA SER A 135 0.35 -9.55 5.86
C SER A 135 0.76 -10.28 4.57
N THR A 136 -0.08 -10.27 3.54
CA THR A 136 0.15 -10.93 2.26
C THR A 136 -0.21 -10.00 1.11
N ASN A 137 0.74 -9.78 0.20
CA ASN A 137 0.51 -9.08 -1.05
C ASN A 137 0.01 -10.03 -2.16
N ASP A 138 -0.60 -9.50 -3.22
CA ASP A 138 -0.95 -10.28 -4.43
C ASP A 138 0.13 -10.22 -5.51
N PHE A 139 1.06 -9.26 -5.44
CA PHE A 139 2.31 -9.24 -6.23
C PHE A 139 3.51 -9.68 -5.39
N PHE A 140 4.42 -10.47 -5.97
CA PHE A 140 5.69 -10.79 -5.33
C PHE A 140 6.51 -9.51 -5.10
N PRO A 141 7.11 -9.30 -3.91
CA PRO A 141 7.17 -10.22 -2.76
C PRO A 141 5.83 -10.32 -2.01
N PHE A 142 5.41 -11.53 -1.68
CA PHE A 142 4.11 -11.77 -1.04
C PHE A 142 4.17 -11.60 0.48
N THR A 143 5.32 -11.84 1.08
CA THR A 143 5.52 -11.86 2.53
C THR A 143 6.66 -10.97 2.98
N ALA A 144 6.70 -10.67 4.28
CA ALA A 144 7.74 -9.85 4.89
C ALA A 144 9.14 -10.46 4.72
N GLN A 145 9.24 -11.79 4.76
CA GLN A 145 10.50 -12.51 4.54
C GLN A 145 10.99 -12.37 3.10
N GLU A 146 10.09 -12.52 2.12
CA GLU A 146 10.43 -12.35 0.71
C GLU A 146 10.78 -10.89 0.43
N LEU A 147 10.05 -9.92 0.99
CA LEU A 147 10.36 -8.50 0.85
C LEU A 147 11.75 -8.19 1.40
N ARG A 148 12.10 -8.75 2.56
CA ARG A 148 13.43 -8.58 3.15
C ARG A 148 14.56 -9.11 2.25
N GLN A 149 14.30 -10.15 1.48
CA GLN A 149 15.29 -10.73 0.57
C GLN A 149 15.34 -9.99 -0.77
N HIS A 150 14.17 -9.63 -1.31
CA HIS A 150 14.03 -9.03 -2.62
C HIS A 150 14.36 -7.53 -2.63
N ASP A 151 13.85 -6.79 -1.64
CA ASP A 151 14.11 -5.37 -1.44
C ASP A 151 14.42 -5.09 0.05
N PRO A 152 15.64 -5.44 0.51
CA PRO A 152 16.06 -5.23 1.89
C PRO A 152 16.05 -3.75 2.30
N ALA A 153 16.25 -2.83 1.34
CA ALA A 153 16.23 -1.41 1.60
C ALA A 153 14.81 -0.93 1.93
N MET A 154 13.81 -1.38 1.17
CA MET A 154 12.40 -1.08 1.46
C MET A 154 11.93 -1.71 2.76
N PHE A 155 12.33 -2.96 3.02
CA PHE A 155 12.01 -3.63 4.29
C PHE A 155 12.49 -2.81 5.50
N ALA A 156 13.75 -2.36 5.47
CA ALA A 156 14.31 -1.54 6.54
C ALA A 156 13.65 -0.15 6.63
N LEU A 157 13.32 0.43 5.48
CA LEU A 157 12.62 1.71 5.43
C LEU A 157 11.22 1.63 6.04
N LEU A 158 10.46 0.57 5.75
CA LEU A 158 9.13 0.34 6.32
C LEU A 158 9.15 0.26 7.85
N GLN A 159 10.16 -0.38 8.45
CA GLN A 159 10.31 -0.39 9.92
C GLN A 159 10.36 1.03 10.48
N SER A 160 11.06 1.93 9.80
CA SER A 160 11.19 3.32 10.23
C SER A 160 9.92 4.13 9.91
N LEU A 161 9.36 4.01 8.72
CA LEU A 161 8.19 4.77 8.27
C LEU A 161 6.92 4.41 9.06
N TRP A 162 6.78 3.16 9.49
CA TRP A 162 5.66 2.72 10.34
C TRP A 162 5.91 2.96 11.84
N GLY A 163 7.08 3.50 12.21
CA GLY A 163 7.45 3.80 13.59
C GLY A 163 7.60 2.55 14.46
N LEU A 164 8.08 1.45 13.88
CA LEU A 164 8.33 0.22 14.63
C LEU A 164 9.63 0.35 15.43
N PRO A 165 9.73 -0.30 16.61
CA PRO A 165 10.97 -0.31 17.38
C PRO A 165 12.10 -0.86 16.52
N GLN A 166 13.16 -0.10 16.33
CA GLN A 166 14.38 -0.66 15.76
C GLN A 166 14.99 -1.59 16.79
N VAL A 167 15.16 -2.87 16.43
CA VAL A 167 15.93 -3.79 17.26
C VAL A 167 17.36 -3.26 17.27
N ALA A 168 17.83 -2.85 18.44
CA ALA A 168 19.21 -2.41 18.60
C ALA A 168 20.16 -3.50 18.07
N PRO A 169 21.22 -3.15 17.34
CA PRO A 169 22.22 -4.12 16.96
C PRO A 169 22.72 -4.83 18.23
N VAL A 170 22.76 -6.17 18.19
CA VAL A 170 23.37 -6.96 19.27
C VAL A 170 24.86 -6.64 19.28
N THR A 171 25.24 -5.63 20.06
CA THR A 171 26.64 -5.34 20.38
C THR A 171 27.03 -6.18 21.58
N GLY A 172 27.36 -7.44 21.32
CA GLY A 172 27.94 -8.33 22.33
C GLY A 172 28.95 -9.25 21.65
N PRO A 173 30.15 -9.46 22.22
CA PRO A 173 31.08 -10.41 21.66
C PRO A 173 30.45 -11.80 21.72
N LEU A 174 30.58 -12.53 20.61
CA LEU A 174 30.39 -13.99 20.61
C LEU A 174 31.40 -14.53 21.63
N SER A 175 30.87 -14.99 22.77
CA SER A 175 31.62 -15.77 23.75
C SER A 175 31.64 -17.24 23.32
#